data_AF-A0A0R2PD61-F1
#
_entry.id   AF-A0A0R2PD61-F1
#
_cell.length_a   1.000
_cell.length_b   1.000
_cell.length_c   1.000
_cell.angle_alpha   90.00
_cell.angle_beta   90.00
_cell.angle_gamma   90.00
#
_symmetry.space_group_name_H-M   'P 1'
#
loop_
_entity.id
_entity.type
_entity.pdbx_description
1 polymer ?
#
loop_
_entity_poly.entity_id
_entity_poly.type
_entity_poly.pdbx_seq_one_letter_code
_entity_poly.pdbx_strand_id
1 'polypeptide(L)'
;MSESKKLTAGVIRNDRLMADGRVIRYYDTAGQARNALDARPQEDQPGIGELRLDPLVNEWIAMAAHRQGRIFLPPKELCPLCPTTGDLLTEIPESDFEVVVFDNRSPSLRPPVGDWALPDIVGPDTDLGTAAGKCEVICFTAEHGNAFKDLTAQRIRVLLEAWIDRTAELSKESFIQHIAPFENRGEEIGVTLSHPHGQIYAYSYLPPRVEKMLAAATKYKKETGKVLFDEIVARELLDEERIVARNDRW
;
A
#
# COMPACT_ATOMS: atom_id res chain seq x y z
N MET A 1 19.84 -3.25 9.65
CA MET A 1 20.05 -4.57 10.26
C MET A 1 19.13 -5.54 9.54
N SER A 2 19.62 -6.72 9.14
CA SER A 2 18.75 -7.75 8.59
C SER A 2 17.90 -8.33 9.71
N GLU A 3 16.59 -8.14 9.65
CA GLU A 3 15.65 -8.68 10.63
C GLU A 3 14.79 -9.75 9.95
N SER A 4 14.57 -10.87 10.63
CA SER A 4 13.72 -11.96 10.14
C SER A 4 12.58 -12.20 11.13
N LYS A 5 11.35 -12.28 10.62
CA LYS A 5 10.13 -12.42 11.42
C LYS A 5 9.29 -13.56 10.85
N LYS A 6 8.93 -14.52 11.70
CA LYS A 6 7.97 -15.57 11.33
C LYS A 6 6.56 -15.01 11.43
N LEU A 7 5.77 -15.19 10.38
CA LEU A 7 4.36 -14.82 10.28
C LEU A 7 3.48 -16.07 10.31
N THR A 8 2.18 -15.90 10.13
CA THR A 8 1.28 -17.03 10.07
C THR A 8 1.38 -17.74 8.71
N ALA A 9 0.71 -18.88 8.56
CA ALA A 9 0.72 -19.69 7.34
C ALA A 9 2.13 -20.11 6.85
N GLY A 10 3.12 -20.19 7.73
CA GLY A 10 4.49 -20.58 7.38
C GLY A 10 5.29 -19.53 6.61
N VAL A 11 4.79 -18.29 6.53
CA VAL A 11 5.49 -17.19 5.85
C VAL A 11 6.58 -16.62 6.74
N ILE A 12 7.73 -16.34 6.15
CA ILE A 12 8.85 -15.66 6.79
C ILE A 12 9.06 -14.32 6.10
N ARG A 13 9.11 -13.26 6.89
CA ARG A 13 9.50 -11.93 6.43
C ARG A 13 10.99 -11.73 6.67
N ASN A 14 11.72 -11.24 5.66
CA ASN A 14 13.12 -10.82 5.79
C ASN A 14 13.28 -9.36 5.34
N ASP A 15 13.80 -8.52 6.24
CA ASP A 15 14.00 -7.10 6.02
C ASP A 15 15.44 -6.84 5.56
N ARG A 16 15.59 -6.01 4.52
CA ARG A 16 16.88 -5.59 3.96
C ARG A 16 16.89 -4.09 3.73
N LEU A 17 18.07 -3.49 3.86
CA LEU A 17 18.27 -2.07 3.59
C LEU A 17 18.57 -1.88 2.09
N MET A 18 17.93 -0.87 1.51
CA MET A 18 18.13 -0.43 0.13
C MET A 18 19.24 0.64 0.08
N ALA A 19 19.78 0.91 -1.11
CA ALA A 19 20.91 1.84 -1.29
C ALA A 19 20.59 3.28 -0.83
N ASP A 20 19.31 3.67 -0.82
CA ASP A 20 18.82 4.99 -0.41
C ASP A 20 18.26 5.01 1.03
N GLY A 21 18.53 3.96 1.81
CA GLY A 21 18.10 3.85 3.20
C GLY A 21 16.65 3.39 3.41
N ARG A 22 15.87 3.17 2.33
CA ARG A 22 14.56 2.50 2.45
C ARG A 22 14.73 1.04 2.89
N VAL A 23 13.64 0.44 3.36
CA VAL A 23 13.59 -0.98 3.73
C VAL A 23 12.76 -1.74 2.70
N ILE A 24 13.33 -2.82 2.17
CA ILE A 24 12.62 -3.83 1.39
C ILE A 24 12.40 -5.07 2.24
N ARG A 25 11.18 -5.61 2.18
CA ARG A 25 10.71 -6.74 2.98
C ARG A 25 10.30 -7.85 2.04
N TYR A 26 10.95 -9.00 2.15
CA TYR A 26 10.65 -10.21 1.39
C TYR A 26 9.75 -11.12 2.21
N TYR A 27 8.66 -11.60 1.64
CA TYR A 27 7.72 -12.52 2.27
C TYR A 27 7.74 -13.85 1.52
N ASP A 28 8.32 -14.89 2.13
CA ASP A 28 8.60 -16.16 1.47
C ASP A 28 8.12 -17.36 2.29
N THR A 29 7.83 -18.48 1.61
CA THR A 29 7.40 -19.74 2.27
C THR A 29 8.54 -20.75 2.45
N ALA A 30 9.60 -20.65 1.64
CA ALA A 30 10.69 -21.64 1.63
C ALA A 30 11.90 -21.28 2.51
N GLY A 31 11.85 -20.17 3.26
CA GLY A 31 12.96 -19.73 4.11
C GLY A 31 14.24 -19.39 3.33
N GLN A 32 14.10 -18.99 2.06
CA GLN A 32 15.21 -18.60 1.21
C GLN A 32 16.01 -17.44 1.80
N ALA A 33 17.33 -17.49 1.63
CA ALA A 33 18.21 -16.47 2.17
C ALA A 33 18.16 -15.22 1.29
N ARG A 34 17.88 -14.07 1.91
CA ARG A 34 17.83 -12.76 1.25
C ARG A 34 19.11 -11.97 1.56
N ASN A 35 20.12 -12.14 0.72
CA ASN A 35 21.47 -11.66 0.95
C ASN A 35 21.98 -10.66 -0.11
N ALA A 36 21.26 -10.47 -1.21
CA ALA A 36 21.64 -9.52 -2.24
C ALA A 36 21.79 -8.10 -1.65
N LEU A 37 22.76 -7.37 -2.17
CA LEU A 37 22.98 -5.97 -1.84
C LEU A 37 22.41 -5.13 -2.96
N ASP A 38 21.73 -4.05 -2.59
CA ASP A 38 21.29 -3.06 -3.56
C ASP A 38 22.50 -2.31 -4.11
N ALA A 39 22.91 -2.65 -5.33
CA ALA A 39 24.07 -2.10 -6.01
C ALA A 39 23.77 -0.82 -6.79
N ARG A 40 22.53 -0.31 -6.72
CA ARG A 40 22.15 0.92 -7.41
C ARG A 40 22.88 2.13 -6.82
N PRO A 41 23.02 3.22 -7.60
CA PRO A 41 23.50 4.47 -7.06
C PRO A 41 22.61 4.92 -5.90
N GLN A 42 23.22 5.47 -4.86
CA GLN A 42 22.46 6.14 -3.82
C GLN A 42 21.79 7.39 -4.41
N GLU A 43 20.51 7.57 -4.10
CA GLU A 43 19.74 8.73 -4.50
C GLU A 43 19.06 9.36 -3.29
N ASP A 44 18.90 10.68 -3.34
CA ASP A 44 18.16 11.40 -2.32
C ASP A 44 16.67 11.14 -2.45
N GLN A 45 16.00 10.95 -1.32
CA GLN A 45 14.56 10.80 -1.31
C GLN A 45 13.88 12.18 -1.33
N PRO A 46 12.70 12.32 -1.97
CA PRO A 46 12.03 13.61 -2.10
C PRO A 46 11.55 14.18 -0.75
N GLY A 47 11.31 15.48 -0.65
CA GLY A 47 10.70 16.09 0.54
C GLY A 47 9.30 15.56 0.85
N ILE A 48 8.79 15.87 2.05
CA ILE A 48 7.36 15.68 2.37
C ILE A 48 6.51 16.67 1.57
N GLY A 49 5.38 16.19 1.05
CA GLY A 49 4.43 17.01 0.30
C GLY A 49 3.57 17.91 1.19
N GLU A 50 2.69 18.67 0.54
CA GLU A 50 1.70 19.54 1.19
C GLU A 50 0.34 18.83 1.29
N LEU A 51 -0.43 19.15 2.31
CA LEU A 51 -1.84 18.79 2.43
C LEU A 51 -2.67 20.08 2.32
N ARG A 52 -3.66 20.10 1.43
CA ARG A 52 -4.56 21.24 1.23
C ARG A 52 -5.98 20.84 1.54
N LEU A 53 -6.69 21.69 2.28
CA LEU A 53 -8.10 21.47 2.57
C LEU A 53 -8.95 22.07 1.44
N ASP A 54 -9.91 21.30 0.92
CA ASP A 54 -11.05 21.84 0.20
C ASP A 54 -12.16 22.18 1.21
N PRO A 55 -12.43 23.47 1.48
CA PRO A 55 -13.40 23.88 2.49
C PRO A 55 -14.85 23.66 2.05
N LEU A 56 -15.14 23.45 0.77
CA LEU A 56 -16.51 23.25 0.28
C LEU A 56 -17.05 21.86 0.63
N VAL A 57 -16.15 20.89 0.69
CA VAL A 57 -16.48 19.47 0.97
C VAL A 57 -15.78 18.93 2.21
N ASN A 58 -14.94 19.74 2.86
CA ASN A 58 -14.12 19.39 4.01
C ASN A 58 -13.21 18.19 3.72
N GLU A 59 -12.50 18.21 2.59
CA GLU A 59 -11.68 17.10 2.11
C GLU A 59 -10.20 17.49 2.04
N TRP A 60 -9.33 16.67 2.62
CA TRP A 60 -7.88 16.84 2.53
C TRP A 60 -7.31 16.24 1.24
N ILE A 61 -6.54 17.06 0.51
CA ILE A 61 -5.91 16.70 -0.76
C ILE A 61 -4.39 16.72 -0.57
N ALA A 62 -3.73 15.58 -0.83
CA ALA A 62 -2.28 15.47 -0.81
C ALA A 62 -1.66 15.95 -2.13
N MET A 63 -0.75 16.91 -2.03
CA MET A 63 -0.03 17.54 -3.13
C MET A 63 1.44 17.10 -3.11
N ALA A 64 1.87 16.39 -4.14
CA ALA A 64 3.22 15.82 -4.24
C ALA A 64 3.83 16.12 -5.62
N ALA A 65 4.35 17.34 -5.79
CA ALA A 65 4.82 17.85 -7.09
C ALA A 65 5.97 17.02 -7.70
N HIS A 66 6.85 16.46 -6.87
CA HIS A 66 7.95 15.58 -7.30
C HIS A 66 7.49 14.34 -8.08
N ARG A 67 6.21 13.97 -7.97
CA ARG A 67 5.65 12.82 -8.70
C ARG A 67 5.59 13.01 -10.22
N GLN A 68 5.78 14.23 -10.75
CA GLN A 68 5.88 14.45 -12.19
C GLN A 68 7.07 13.73 -12.85
N GLY A 69 8.16 13.49 -12.10
CA GLY A 69 9.35 12.79 -12.58
C GLY A 69 9.28 11.26 -12.48
N ARG A 70 8.10 10.69 -12.20
CA ARG A 70 7.94 9.24 -12.06
C ARG A 70 8.19 8.52 -13.37
N ILE A 71 8.81 7.35 -13.27
CA ILE A 71 8.95 6.42 -14.40
C ILE A 71 7.55 6.09 -14.93
N PHE A 72 7.35 6.32 -16.23
CA PHE A 72 6.08 6.11 -16.92
C PHE A 72 6.27 5.09 -18.04
N LEU A 73 5.64 3.93 -17.90
CA LEU A 73 5.62 2.83 -18.87
C LEU A 73 7.02 2.55 -19.47
N PRO A 74 8.00 2.17 -18.62
CA PRO A 74 9.31 1.81 -19.13
C PRO A 74 9.19 0.51 -19.96
N PRO A 75 10.10 0.27 -20.91
CA PRO A 75 10.28 -1.05 -21.49
C PRO A 75 10.40 -2.12 -20.38
N LYS A 76 9.95 -3.34 -20.67
CA LYS A 76 9.94 -4.46 -19.69
C LYS A 76 11.30 -4.69 -19.06
N GLU A 77 12.37 -4.56 -19.85
CA GLU A 77 13.76 -4.75 -19.46
C GLU A 77 14.23 -3.70 -18.44
N LEU A 78 13.55 -2.56 -18.38
CA LEU A 78 13.82 -1.45 -17.46
C LEU A 78 12.75 -1.35 -16.36
N CYS A 79 11.95 -2.40 -16.15
CA CYS A 79 10.95 -2.41 -15.11
C CYS A 79 11.60 -2.41 -13.72
N PRO A 80 11.36 -1.38 -12.88
CA PRO A 80 11.97 -1.29 -11.56
C PRO A 80 11.46 -2.36 -10.58
N LEU A 81 10.37 -3.06 -10.91
CA LEU A 81 9.74 -4.08 -10.07
C LEU A 81 10.12 -5.52 -10.47
N CYS A 82 10.91 -5.69 -11.53
CA CYS A 82 11.51 -6.98 -11.85
C CYS A 82 12.67 -7.28 -10.89
N PRO A 83 12.99 -8.57 -10.66
CA PRO A 83 14.25 -8.95 -10.04
C PRO A 83 15.46 -8.40 -10.81
N THR A 84 16.51 -8.05 -10.09
CA THR A 84 17.79 -7.63 -10.70
C THR A 84 18.43 -8.79 -11.46
N THR A 85 18.92 -8.54 -12.67
CA THR A 85 19.57 -9.56 -13.52
C THR A 85 20.86 -9.02 -14.15
N GLY A 86 22.01 -9.55 -13.76
CA GLY A 86 23.31 -9.06 -14.24
C GLY A 86 23.49 -7.57 -13.92
N ASP A 87 23.78 -6.77 -14.95
CA ASP A 87 23.98 -5.32 -14.81
C ASP A 87 22.66 -4.51 -14.83
N LEU A 88 21.51 -5.16 -15.03
CA LEU A 88 20.18 -4.52 -14.98
C LEU A 88 19.69 -4.45 -13.53
N LEU A 89 20.12 -3.41 -12.82
CA LEU A 89 19.78 -3.15 -11.43
C LEU A 89 18.37 -2.54 -11.28
N THR A 90 17.58 -3.05 -10.34
CA THR A 90 16.18 -2.66 -10.09
C THR A 90 15.93 -2.32 -8.60
N GLU A 91 14.69 -1.97 -8.22
CA GLU A 91 14.32 -1.78 -6.80
C GLU A 91 14.40 -3.08 -5.99
N ILE A 92 14.52 -4.24 -6.65
CA ILE A 92 14.54 -5.55 -6.03
C ILE A 92 15.88 -6.21 -6.36
N PRO A 93 16.88 -6.11 -5.45
CA PRO A 93 18.23 -6.62 -5.69
C PRO A 93 18.32 -8.14 -5.86
N GLU A 94 17.38 -8.89 -5.28
CA GLU A 94 17.35 -10.35 -5.40
C GLU A 94 16.95 -10.78 -6.82
N SER A 95 17.42 -11.95 -7.22
CA SER A 95 17.11 -12.55 -8.54
C SER A 95 15.75 -13.25 -8.60
N ASP A 96 15.11 -13.45 -7.44
CA ASP A 96 13.74 -13.94 -7.34
C ASP A 96 13.01 -13.33 -6.13
N PHE A 97 11.70 -13.49 -6.09
CA PHE A 97 10.90 -13.30 -4.89
C PHE A 97 9.50 -13.92 -5.00
N GLU A 98 8.93 -14.25 -3.84
CA GLU A 98 7.52 -14.61 -3.73
C GLU A 98 6.63 -13.35 -3.71
N VAL A 99 6.79 -12.52 -2.67
CA VAL A 99 6.16 -11.21 -2.52
C VAL A 99 7.18 -10.25 -1.89
N VAL A 100 7.24 -9.01 -2.36
CA VAL A 100 8.05 -7.97 -1.72
C VAL A 100 7.25 -6.72 -1.40
N VAL A 101 7.59 -6.05 -0.31
CA VAL A 101 7.07 -4.74 0.05
C VAL A 101 8.21 -3.78 0.32
N PHE A 102 8.15 -2.57 -0.24
CA PHE A 102 9.11 -1.51 0.05
C PHE A 102 8.47 -0.13 -0.05
N ASP A 103 9.08 0.85 0.61
CA ASP A 103 8.60 2.23 0.59
C ASP A 103 8.65 2.78 -0.85
N ASN A 104 7.59 3.45 -1.30
CA ASN A 104 7.49 3.97 -2.65
C ASN A 104 8.56 5.04 -2.91
N ARG A 105 9.29 4.96 -4.03
CA ARG A 105 10.37 5.91 -4.40
C ARG A 105 9.88 7.34 -4.61
N SER A 106 8.62 7.52 -5.01
CA SER A 106 8.05 8.85 -5.28
C SER A 106 6.75 9.05 -4.50
N PRO A 107 6.75 8.92 -3.16
CA PRO A 107 5.53 8.76 -2.38
C PRO A 107 4.66 10.02 -2.41
N SER A 108 3.33 9.87 -2.27
CA SER A 108 2.44 11.03 -2.03
C SER A 108 2.44 11.48 -0.57
N LEU A 109 2.73 10.55 0.34
CA LEU A 109 2.70 10.75 1.78
C LEU A 109 4.02 10.28 2.39
N ARG A 110 4.55 11.01 3.35
CA ARG A 110 5.80 10.65 4.06
C ARG A 110 5.62 10.80 5.57
N PRO A 111 6.40 10.06 6.38
CA PRO A 111 6.41 10.30 7.82
C PRO A 111 6.74 11.77 8.13
N PRO A 112 6.01 12.42 9.04
CA PRO A 112 6.31 13.78 9.42
C PRO A 112 7.63 13.87 10.20
N VAL A 113 8.20 15.07 10.28
CA VAL A 113 9.42 15.34 11.06
C VAL A 113 9.05 16.14 12.31
N GLY A 114 9.44 15.66 13.49
CA GLY A 114 9.13 16.30 14.76
C GLY A 114 7.67 16.14 15.19
N ASP A 115 7.21 17.03 16.07
CA ASP A 115 5.82 17.06 16.51
C ASP A 115 4.92 17.49 15.33
N TRP A 116 3.85 16.73 15.12
CA TRP A 116 2.96 16.92 13.97
C TRP A 116 1.50 16.81 14.38
N ALA A 117 0.68 17.69 13.81
CA ALA A 117 -0.77 17.63 13.84
C ALA A 117 -1.32 18.21 12.53
N LEU A 118 -2.56 17.85 12.18
CA LEU A 118 -3.30 18.55 11.14
C LEU A 118 -3.69 19.95 11.64
N PRO A 119 -3.81 20.95 10.75
CA PRO A 119 -4.32 22.27 11.10
C PRO A 119 -5.72 22.20 11.74
N ASP A 120 -5.93 22.96 12.83
CA ASP A 120 -7.19 23.00 13.58
C ASP A 120 -8.28 23.85 12.91
N ILE A 121 -7.91 24.83 12.07
CA ILE A 121 -8.84 25.74 11.41
C ILE A 121 -9.34 25.12 10.11
N VAL A 122 -10.66 24.97 9.98
CA VAL A 122 -11.36 24.52 8.77
C VAL A 122 -12.06 25.72 8.15
N GLY A 123 -11.53 26.27 7.05
CA GLY A 123 -12.07 27.45 6.37
C GLY A 123 -11.23 27.92 5.18
N PRO A 124 -11.60 29.03 4.51
CA PRO A 124 -10.83 29.57 3.38
C PRO A 124 -9.37 29.92 3.71
N ASP A 125 -9.10 30.22 4.97
CA ASP A 125 -7.77 30.60 5.49
C ASP A 125 -7.06 29.45 6.23
N THR A 126 -7.43 28.19 5.95
CA THR A 126 -6.77 27.02 6.53
C THR A 126 -5.30 26.96 6.13
N ASP A 127 -4.42 26.87 7.12
CA ASP A 127 -2.98 26.67 6.89
C ASP A 127 -2.71 25.39 6.09
N LEU A 128 -1.61 25.40 5.32
CA LEU A 128 -1.14 24.19 4.66
C LEU A 128 -0.73 23.15 5.70
N GLY A 129 -1.29 21.95 5.59
CA GLY A 129 -0.81 20.79 6.32
C GLY A 129 0.42 20.19 5.65
N THR A 130 1.10 19.28 6.35
CA THR A 130 2.07 18.39 5.69
C THR A 130 1.38 17.09 5.29
N ALA A 131 1.77 16.53 4.15
CA ALA A 131 1.25 15.27 3.63
C ALA A 131 1.81 14.07 4.42
N ALA A 132 1.51 14.05 5.71
CA ALA A 132 1.95 13.02 6.63
C ALA A 132 1.29 11.68 6.30
N GLY A 133 2.07 10.61 6.39
CA GLY A 133 1.59 9.26 6.12
C GLY A 133 2.70 8.36 5.59
N LYS A 134 2.34 7.31 4.86
CA LYS A 134 3.30 6.42 4.23
C LYS A 134 2.73 5.79 2.96
N CYS A 135 3.57 5.66 1.94
CA CYS A 135 3.22 4.94 0.71
C CYS A 135 4.19 3.79 0.51
N GLU A 136 3.68 2.57 0.42
CA GLU A 136 4.46 1.38 0.08
C GLU A 136 4.00 0.79 -1.26
N VAL A 137 4.91 0.12 -1.95
CA VAL A 137 4.64 -0.72 -3.11
C VAL A 137 4.72 -2.17 -2.66
N ILE A 138 3.79 -3.00 -3.14
CA ILE A 138 3.80 -4.44 -2.90
C ILE A 138 3.79 -5.19 -4.24
N CYS A 139 4.86 -5.90 -4.55
CA CYS A 139 4.95 -6.70 -5.79
C CYS A 139 4.47 -8.13 -5.52
N PHE A 140 3.57 -8.62 -6.36
CA PHE A 140 2.87 -9.89 -6.11
C PHE A 140 3.63 -11.14 -6.54
N THR A 141 4.64 -10.97 -7.42
CA THR A 141 5.43 -12.06 -8.01
C THR A 141 6.67 -11.48 -8.71
N ALA A 142 7.72 -12.28 -8.85
CA ALA A 142 8.88 -11.97 -9.69
C ALA A 142 8.56 -11.95 -11.21
N GLU A 143 7.46 -12.57 -11.61
CA GLU A 143 7.09 -12.72 -13.03
C GLU A 143 6.36 -11.50 -13.57
N HIS A 144 7.04 -10.73 -14.43
CA HIS A 144 6.51 -9.50 -15.01
C HIS A 144 5.20 -9.64 -15.80
N GLY A 145 5.03 -10.77 -16.53
CA GLY A 145 3.88 -10.99 -17.41
C GLY A 145 2.67 -11.63 -16.75
N ASN A 146 2.76 -11.91 -15.45
CA ASN A 146 1.71 -12.57 -14.67
C ASN A 146 0.65 -11.53 -14.26
N ALA A 147 -0.35 -11.90 -13.45
CA ALA A 147 -1.27 -10.98 -12.80
C ALA A 147 -1.88 -11.61 -11.54
N PHE A 148 -2.55 -10.81 -10.71
CA PHE A 148 -3.19 -11.31 -9.49
C PHE A 148 -4.08 -12.55 -9.72
N LYS A 149 -4.87 -12.53 -10.81
CA LYS A 149 -5.80 -13.62 -11.17
C LYS A 149 -5.10 -14.95 -11.53
N ASP A 150 -3.83 -14.88 -11.91
CA ASP A 150 -3.03 -16.01 -12.39
C ASP A 150 -2.15 -16.59 -11.27
N LEU A 151 -2.18 -15.99 -10.07
CA LEU A 151 -1.48 -16.47 -8.89
C LEU A 151 -2.14 -17.73 -8.29
N THR A 152 -1.32 -18.64 -7.78
CA THR A 152 -1.82 -19.79 -7.01
C THR A 152 -2.42 -19.35 -5.68
N ALA A 153 -3.33 -20.15 -5.11
CA ALA A 153 -3.90 -19.89 -3.79
C ALA A 153 -2.82 -19.74 -2.69
N GLN A 154 -1.73 -20.50 -2.79
CA GLN A 154 -0.58 -20.36 -1.89
C GLN A 154 0.09 -19.00 -2.05
N ARG A 155 0.35 -18.54 -3.28
CA ARG A 155 0.94 -17.20 -3.52
C ARG A 155 0.02 -16.08 -3.05
N ILE A 156 -1.29 -16.22 -3.26
CA ILE A 156 -2.29 -15.27 -2.72
C ILE A 156 -2.25 -15.27 -1.19
N ARG A 157 -2.11 -16.43 -0.53
CA ARG A 157 -1.97 -16.49 0.93
C ARG A 157 -0.74 -15.71 1.43
N VAL A 158 0.40 -15.81 0.75
CA VAL A 158 1.61 -15.04 1.08
C VAL A 158 1.38 -13.54 0.94
N LEU A 159 0.71 -13.14 -0.15
CA LEU A 159 0.33 -11.75 -0.38
C LEU A 159 -0.60 -11.21 0.72
N LEU A 160 -1.60 -12.00 1.13
CA LEU A 160 -2.48 -11.63 2.24
C LEU A 160 -1.71 -11.54 3.58
N GLU A 161 -0.74 -12.42 3.85
CA GLU A 161 0.13 -12.29 5.03
C GLU A 161 0.95 -11.00 5.00
N ALA A 162 1.46 -10.61 3.84
CA ALA A 162 2.17 -9.35 3.68
C ALA A 162 1.26 -8.15 3.98
N TRP A 163 0.03 -8.12 3.45
CA TRP A 163 -0.92 -7.05 3.79
C TRP A 163 -1.26 -7.02 5.29
N ILE A 164 -1.52 -8.16 5.92
CA ILE A 164 -1.81 -8.23 7.36
C ILE A 164 -0.63 -7.68 8.17
N ASP A 165 0.58 -8.13 7.86
CA ASP A 165 1.80 -7.69 8.55
C ASP A 165 2.05 -6.19 8.39
N ARG A 166 1.97 -5.68 7.15
CA ARG A 166 2.17 -4.25 6.88
C ARG A 166 1.10 -3.39 7.55
N THR A 167 -0.17 -3.76 7.44
CA THR A 167 -1.26 -3.02 8.10
C THR A 167 -1.07 -3.00 9.62
N ALA A 168 -0.68 -4.12 10.24
CA ALA A 168 -0.45 -4.18 11.68
C ALA A 168 0.77 -3.38 12.16
N GLU A 169 1.79 -3.19 11.32
CA GLU A 169 2.94 -2.34 11.66
C GLU A 169 2.64 -0.87 11.45
N LEU A 170 2.04 -0.51 10.30
CA LEU A 170 1.63 0.86 10.00
C LEU A 170 0.61 1.39 11.01
N SER A 171 -0.24 0.53 11.58
CA SER A 171 -1.25 0.95 12.58
C SER A 171 -0.66 1.35 13.93
N LYS A 172 0.63 1.13 14.16
CA LYS A 172 1.33 1.52 15.40
C LYS A 172 1.87 2.94 15.34
N GLU A 173 1.92 3.52 14.14
CA GLU A 173 2.37 4.90 13.94
C GLU A 173 1.27 5.86 14.43
N SER A 174 1.61 6.72 15.40
CA SER A 174 0.64 7.60 16.07
C SER A 174 -0.03 8.61 15.14
N PHE A 175 0.63 8.98 14.04
CA PHE A 175 0.12 9.89 13.05
C PHE A 175 -0.75 9.20 11.99
N ILE A 176 -0.96 7.88 12.01
CA ILE A 176 -1.76 7.16 11.02
C ILE A 176 -3.20 6.95 11.52
N GLN A 177 -4.18 7.34 10.69
CA GLN A 177 -5.61 7.22 10.95
C GLN A 177 -6.29 6.16 10.08
N HIS A 178 -5.77 5.91 8.87
CA HIS A 178 -6.34 4.95 7.93
C HIS A 178 -5.26 4.25 7.10
N ILE A 179 -5.44 2.97 6.80
CA ILE A 179 -4.53 2.20 5.96
C ILE A 179 -5.35 1.53 4.85
N ALA A 180 -5.00 1.81 3.61
CA ALA A 180 -5.65 1.26 2.43
C ALA A 180 -4.64 0.50 1.57
N PRO A 181 -4.65 -0.85 1.62
CA PRO A 181 -4.11 -1.68 0.55
C PRO A 181 -5.02 -1.61 -0.68
N PHE A 182 -4.45 -1.39 -1.87
CA PHE A 182 -5.20 -1.36 -3.13
C PHE A 182 -4.34 -1.79 -4.32
N GLU A 183 -4.99 -2.14 -5.42
CA GLU A 183 -4.36 -2.44 -6.72
C GLU A 183 -4.98 -1.52 -7.77
N ASN A 184 -4.14 -0.89 -8.59
CA ASN A 184 -4.56 -0.30 -9.85
C ASN A 184 -4.11 -1.23 -10.96
N ARG A 185 -5.02 -1.65 -11.85
CA ARG A 185 -4.74 -2.57 -12.95
C ARG A 185 -5.33 -2.11 -14.28
N GLY A 186 -4.47 -1.96 -15.28
CA GLY A 186 -4.82 -1.57 -16.65
C GLY A 186 -4.28 -0.18 -17.01
N GLU A 187 -3.71 -0.06 -18.22
CA GLU A 187 -3.16 1.20 -18.74
C GLU A 187 -4.22 2.30 -18.75
N GLU A 188 -5.46 1.94 -19.11
CA GLU A 188 -6.61 2.85 -19.19
C GLU A 188 -6.99 3.50 -17.84
N ILE A 189 -6.55 2.93 -16.71
CA ILE A 189 -6.83 3.47 -15.37
C ILE A 189 -5.58 4.02 -14.66
N GLY A 190 -4.54 4.38 -15.43
CA GLY A 190 -3.38 5.11 -14.91
C GLY A 190 -2.30 4.24 -14.28
N VAL A 191 -2.23 2.95 -14.65
CA VAL A 191 -1.09 2.10 -14.29
C VAL A 191 0.14 2.52 -15.06
N THR A 192 1.19 2.91 -14.33
CA THR A 192 2.46 3.36 -14.92
C THR A 192 3.49 2.23 -15.06
N LEU A 193 3.23 1.07 -14.46
CA LEU A 193 4.11 -0.10 -14.44
C LEU A 193 3.27 -1.36 -14.65
N SER A 194 3.54 -2.12 -15.71
CA SER A 194 2.81 -3.34 -16.09
C SER A 194 3.02 -4.53 -15.14
N HIS A 195 4.09 -4.51 -14.34
CA HIS A 195 4.42 -5.59 -13.41
C HIS A 195 3.33 -5.75 -12.33
N PRO A 196 2.92 -6.97 -11.95
CA PRO A 196 1.88 -7.19 -10.94
C PRO A 196 2.24 -6.60 -9.58
N HIS A 197 1.57 -5.51 -9.20
CA HIS A 197 1.81 -4.84 -7.94
C HIS A 197 0.56 -4.13 -7.43
N GLY A 198 0.52 -3.97 -6.12
CA GLY A 198 -0.39 -3.08 -5.41
C GLY A 198 0.37 -1.98 -4.69
N GLN A 199 -0.38 -1.19 -3.94
CA GLN A 199 0.13 -0.14 -3.08
C GLN A 199 -0.53 -0.23 -1.71
N ILE A 200 0.14 0.29 -0.70
CA ILE A 200 -0.41 0.44 0.65
C ILE A 200 -0.22 1.89 1.04
N TYR A 201 -1.33 2.63 1.17
CA TYR A 201 -1.30 4.02 1.61
C TYR A 201 -1.80 4.09 3.05
N ALA A 202 -0.93 4.57 3.93
CA ALA A 202 -1.27 4.90 5.31
C ALA A 202 -1.44 6.42 5.40
N TYR A 203 -2.66 6.86 5.67
CA TYR A 203 -3.06 8.26 5.71
C TYR A 203 -3.05 8.77 7.14
N SER A 204 -2.64 10.02 7.32
CA SER A 204 -2.72 10.70 8.60
C SER A 204 -4.08 11.33 8.91
N TYR A 205 -5.04 11.13 8.01
CA TYR A 205 -6.42 11.57 8.08
C TYR A 205 -7.32 10.44 7.58
N LEU A 206 -8.62 10.51 7.84
CA LEU A 206 -9.59 9.61 7.24
C LEU A 206 -9.92 10.08 5.82
N PRO A 207 -9.75 9.25 4.78
CA PRO A 207 -10.17 9.64 3.44
C PRO A 207 -11.69 9.92 3.38
N PRO A 208 -12.16 10.89 2.58
CA PRO A 208 -13.55 11.36 2.64
C PRO A 208 -14.62 10.27 2.43
N ARG A 209 -14.34 9.29 1.56
CA ARG A 209 -15.25 8.14 1.36
C ARG A 209 -15.36 7.28 2.61
N VAL A 210 -14.24 7.08 3.32
CA VAL A 210 -14.17 6.30 4.55
C VAL A 210 -14.94 7.01 5.67
N GLU A 211 -14.81 8.33 5.80
CA GLU A 211 -15.59 9.14 6.74
C GLU A 211 -17.10 8.99 6.51
N LYS A 212 -17.54 9.10 5.24
CA LYS A 212 -18.96 8.93 4.86
C LYS A 212 -19.47 7.52 5.19
N MET A 213 -18.68 6.49 4.91
CA MET A 213 -19.02 5.10 5.24
C MET A 213 -19.11 4.88 6.76
N LEU A 214 -18.15 5.43 7.52
CA LEU A 214 -18.12 5.34 8.98
C LEU A 214 -19.32 6.05 9.62
N ALA A 215 -19.68 7.25 9.12
CA ALA A 215 -20.83 7.99 9.61
C ALA A 215 -22.14 7.21 9.40
N ALA A 216 -22.34 6.63 8.22
CA ALA A 216 -23.51 5.80 7.91
C ALA A 216 -23.59 4.56 8.83
N ALA A 217 -22.48 3.82 8.96
CA ALA A 217 -22.40 2.63 9.81
C ALA A 217 -22.63 2.96 11.30
N THR A 218 -22.06 4.07 11.79
CA THR A 218 -22.21 4.52 13.18
C THR A 218 -23.64 4.92 13.48
N LYS A 219 -24.28 5.69 12.59
CA LYS A 219 -25.69 6.07 12.72
C LYS A 219 -26.59 4.84 12.79
N TYR A 220 -26.43 3.90 11.86
CA TYR A 220 -27.22 2.68 11.82
C TYR A 220 -27.06 1.84 13.10
N LYS A 221 -25.82 1.66 13.58
CA LYS A 221 -25.53 0.94 14.82
C LYS A 221 -26.16 1.62 16.04
N LYS A 222 -26.15 2.95 16.10
CA LYS A 222 -26.78 3.72 17.18
C LYS A 222 -28.30 3.56 17.20
N GLU A 223 -28.94 3.54 16.03
CA GLU A 223 -30.41 3.47 15.90
C GLU A 223 -30.95 2.05 16.08
N THR A 224 -30.20 1.02 15.68
CA THR A 224 -30.70 -0.37 15.61
C THR A 224 -29.99 -1.35 16.55
N GLY A 225 -28.80 -1.00 17.05
CA GLY A 225 -27.91 -1.91 17.77
C GLY A 225 -27.14 -2.90 16.88
N LYS A 226 -27.36 -2.89 15.56
CA LYS A 226 -26.79 -3.87 14.62
C LYS A 226 -25.63 -3.32 13.79
N VAL A 227 -24.84 -4.20 13.19
CA VAL A 227 -23.75 -3.84 12.27
C VAL A 227 -24.31 -3.71 10.86
N LEU A 228 -24.17 -2.54 10.24
CA LEU A 228 -24.75 -2.25 8.92
C LEU A 228 -24.26 -3.21 7.83
N PHE A 229 -22.96 -3.52 7.81
CA PHE A 229 -22.39 -4.43 6.80
C PHE A 229 -22.93 -5.86 6.91
N ASP A 230 -23.10 -6.37 8.13
CA ASP A 230 -23.65 -7.71 8.37
C ASP A 230 -25.11 -7.81 7.88
N GLU A 231 -25.91 -6.77 8.11
CA GLU A 231 -27.30 -6.73 7.66
C GLU A 231 -27.42 -6.61 6.13
N ILE A 232 -26.48 -5.91 5.47
CA ILE A 232 -26.38 -5.89 4.00
C ILE A 232 -26.08 -7.29 3.48
N VAL A 233 -25.07 -7.97 4.03
CA VAL A 233 -24.72 -9.34 3.62
C VAL A 233 -25.88 -10.31 3.87
N ALA A 234 -26.52 -10.24 5.03
CA ALA A 234 -27.67 -11.09 5.36
C ALA A 234 -28.83 -10.89 4.38
N ARG A 235 -29.09 -9.64 3.96
CA ARG A 235 -30.08 -9.36 2.92
C ARG A 235 -29.67 -9.95 1.58
N GLU A 236 -28.44 -9.73 1.12
CA GLU A 236 -27.98 -10.28 -0.17
C GLU A 236 -28.02 -11.82 -0.19
N LEU A 237 -27.74 -12.47 0.94
CA LEU A 237 -27.87 -13.92 1.11
C LEU A 237 -29.31 -14.42 1.14
N LEU A 238 -30.26 -13.59 1.57
CA LEU A 238 -31.69 -13.92 1.54
C LEU A 238 -32.28 -13.74 0.14
N ASP A 239 -31.89 -12.66 -0.55
CA ASP A 239 -32.41 -12.29 -1.87
C ASP A 239 -31.78 -13.15 -2.99
N GLU A 240 -30.51 -13.54 -2.86
CA GLU A 240 -29.71 -14.32 -3.82
C GLU A 240 -29.55 -13.71 -5.24
N GLU A 241 -30.14 -12.54 -5.52
CA GLU A 241 -30.18 -11.95 -6.86
C GLU A 241 -28.85 -11.36 -7.35
N ARG A 242 -28.01 -10.84 -6.44
CA ARG A 242 -26.77 -10.11 -6.78
C ARG A 242 -25.50 -10.85 -6.37
N ILE A 243 -25.61 -12.13 -6.02
CA ILE A 243 -24.45 -12.96 -5.64
C ILE A 243 -23.68 -13.37 -6.90
N VAL A 244 -22.41 -12.98 -6.96
CA VAL A 244 -21.48 -13.37 -8.05
C VAL A 244 -20.68 -14.61 -7.69
N ALA A 245 -20.17 -14.68 -6.46
CA ALA A 245 -19.40 -15.80 -5.92
C ALA A 245 -19.59 -15.87 -4.40
N ARG A 246 -19.46 -17.08 -3.84
CA ARG A 246 -19.55 -17.35 -2.42
C ARG A 246 -18.70 -18.56 -2.05
N ASN A 247 -18.12 -18.55 -0.86
CA ASN A 247 -17.60 -19.73 -0.19
C ASN A 247 -17.97 -19.71 1.30
N ASP A 248 -17.37 -20.59 2.11
CA ASP A 248 -17.70 -20.70 3.54
C ASP A 248 -17.35 -19.45 4.37
N ARG A 249 -16.56 -18.51 3.81
CA ARG A 249 -15.98 -17.35 4.52
C ARG A 249 -16.14 -16.02 3.80
N TRP A 250 -16.59 -16.00 2.54
CA TRP A 250 -16.73 -14.81 1.68
C TRP A 250 -17.96 -14.91 0.80
#